data_AF-A0A975I1J3-F1
#
_entry.id   AF-A0A975I1J3-F1
#
_cell.length_a   1.000
_cell.length_b   1.000
_cell.length_c   1.000
_cell.angle_alpha   90.00
_cell.angle_beta   90.00
_cell.angle_gamma   90.00
#
_symmetry.space_group_name_H-M   'P 1'
#
loop_
_entity.id
_entity.type
_entity.pdbx_description
1 polymer ?
#
loop_
_entity_poly.entity_id
_entity_poly.type
_entity_poly.pdbx_seq_one_letter_code
_entity_poly.pdbx_strand_id
1 'polypeptide(L)'
;MNDRFDAGIGSSIGLYYNAHVLGIQREQLGKPLVLSTQTFELHFSKKTADDNTLTALREAVARLKARQAFRKVVDKYLGTFDWNVAPREARTIVQP
;
A
#
# COMPACT_ATOMS: atom_id res chain seq x y z
N MET A 1 24.33 -19.55 0.53
CA MET A 1 24.14 -18.15 0.16
C MET A 1 23.93 -17.37 1.45
N ASN A 2 24.71 -16.31 1.65
CA ASN A 2 24.77 -15.53 2.87
C ASN A 2 23.89 -14.30 2.67
N ASP A 3 22.57 -14.52 2.55
CA ASP A 3 21.63 -13.50 2.06
C ASP A 3 21.21 -12.57 3.21
N ARG A 4 22.11 -11.65 3.54
CA ARG A 4 21.86 -10.57 4.50
C ARG A 4 21.08 -9.45 3.82
N PHE A 5 19.91 -9.14 4.37
CA PHE A 5 19.07 -8.01 3.97
C PHE A 5 19.10 -6.95 5.08
N ASP A 6 19.77 -5.82 4.83
CA ASP A 6 19.88 -4.73 5.82
C ASP A 6 18.73 -3.73 5.75
N ALA A 7 18.23 -3.42 4.54
CA ALA A 7 17.09 -2.52 4.33
C ALA A 7 16.47 -2.70 2.92
N GLY A 8 15.21 -2.28 2.77
CA GLY A 8 14.53 -2.17 1.49
C GLY A 8 13.65 -0.94 1.40
N ILE A 9 13.46 -0.44 0.19
CA ILE A 9 12.60 0.71 -0.12
C ILE A 9 11.59 0.31 -1.18
N GLY A 10 10.33 0.72 -1.01
CA GLY A 10 9.25 0.37 -1.91
C GLY A 10 7.88 0.63 -1.28
N SER A 11 6.84 0.22 -1.98
CA SER A 11 5.49 0.24 -1.41
C SER A 11 5.41 -0.73 -0.24
N SER A 12 4.66 -0.37 0.80
CA SER A 12 4.43 -1.24 1.97
C SER A 12 3.89 -2.60 1.53
N ILE A 13 2.96 -2.64 0.57
CA ILE A 13 2.42 -3.87 -0.01
C ILE A 13 3.53 -4.74 -0.62
N GLY A 14 4.38 -4.15 -1.48
CA GLY A 14 5.45 -4.89 -2.15
C GLY A 14 6.50 -5.40 -1.18
N LEU A 15 6.90 -4.59 -0.20
CA LEU A 15 7.90 -4.98 0.79
C LEU A 15 7.39 -6.11 1.69
N TYR A 16 6.19 -5.99 2.25
CA TYR A 16 5.65 -7.01 3.17
C TYR A 16 5.24 -8.29 2.46
N TYR A 17 4.72 -8.21 1.22
CA TYR A 17 4.44 -9.41 0.43
C TYR A 17 5.71 -10.23 0.18
N ASN A 18 6.79 -9.58 -0.28
CA ASN A 18 8.04 -10.29 -0.56
C ASN A 18 8.69 -10.80 0.73
N ALA A 19 8.65 -10.04 1.83
CA ALA A 19 9.10 -10.52 3.13
C ALA A 19 8.35 -11.80 3.54
N HIS A 20 7.02 -11.82 3.39
CA HIS A 20 6.21 -13.00 3.67
C HIS A 20 6.59 -14.20 2.80
N VAL A 21 6.75 -14.01 1.48
CA VAL A 21 7.17 -15.07 0.54
C VAL A 21 8.56 -15.61 0.89
N LEU A 22 9.46 -14.76 1.40
CA LEU A 22 10.81 -15.13 1.86
C LEU A 22 10.84 -15.71 3.29
N GLY A 23 9.69 -15.85 3.95
CA GLY A 23 9.60 -16.36 5.33
C GLY A 23 10.10 -15.38 6.40
N ILE A 24 10.36 -14.12 6.05
CA ILE A 24 10.79 -13.06 6.96
C ILE A 24 9.56 -12.59 7.75
N GLN A 25 9.59 -12.83 9.06
CA GLN A 25 8.55 -12.36 9.96
C GLN A 25 8.68 -10.85 10.19
N ARG A 26 7.55 -10.19 10.42
CA ARG A 26 7.50 -8.73 10.57
C ARG A 26 8.36 -8.25 11.74
N GLU A 27 8.43 -9.03 12.81
CA GLU A 27 9.19 -8.73 14.04
C GLU A 27 10.70 -8.74 13.79
N GLN A 28 11.16 -9.37 12.71
CA GLN A 28 12.55 -9.34 12.27
C GLN A 28 12.89 -8.04 11.53
N LEU A 29 11.88 -7.28 11.10
CA LEU A 29 12.05 -5.99 10.42
C LEU A 29 12.00 -4.86 11.45
N GLY A 30 12.89 -3.88 11.29
CA GLY A 30 12.82 -2.63 12.05
C GLY A 30 11.54 -1.85 11.74
N LYS A 31 11.21 -0.87 12.60
CA LYS A 31 10.09 0.05 12.34
C LYS A 31 10.28 0.75 10.99
N PRO A 32 9.30 0.70 10.06
CA PRO A 32 9.46 1.32 8.76
C PRO A 32 9.56 2.84 8.88
N LEU A 33 10.45 3.43 8.07
CA LEU A 33 10.47 4.86 7.83
C LEU A 33 9.55 5.17 6.64
N VAL A 34 8.39 5.76 6.92
CA VAL A 34 7.42 6.11 5.88
C VAL A 34 7.84 7.43 5.23
N LEU A 35 8.29 7.35 3.98
CA LEU A 35 8.79 8.50 3.21
C LEU A 35 7.66 9.28 2.52
N SER A 36 6.60 8.57 2.10
CA SER A 36 5.42 9.17 1.49
C SER A 36 4.22 8.22 1.57
N THR A 37 3.02 8.79 1.46
CA THR A 37 1.77 8.05 1.29
C THR A 37 1.28 8.28 -0.13
N GLN A 38 1.21 7.20 -0.91
CA GLN A 38 0.63 7.21 -2.25
C GLN A 38 -0.72 6.50 -2.24
N THR A 39 -1.64 6.96 -3.07
CA THR A 39 -2.94 6.35 -3.28
C THR A 39 -2.92 5.46 -4.51
N PHE A 40 -3.64 4.34 -4.47
CA PHE A 40 -3.85 3.52 -5.67
C PHE A 40 -4.86 4.20 -6.58
N GLU A 41 -4.47 4.39 -7.84
CA GLU A 41 -5.31 4.98 -8.87
C GLU A 41 -5.74 3.92 -9.88
N LEU A 42 -7.01 3.95 -10.24
CA LEU A 42 -7.51 3.20 -11.39
C LEU A 42 -7.34 4.08 -12.62
N HIS A 43 -6.29 3.82 -13.40
CA HIS A 43 -6.09 4.50 -14.68
C HIS A 43 -7.02 3.90 -15.75
N PHE A 44 -7.70 4.77 -16.49
CA PHE A 44 -8.55 4.38 -17.61
C PHE A 44 -8.18 5.19 -18.86
N SER A 45 -8.14 4.51 -20.01
CA SER A 45 -7.73 5.13 -21.27
C SER A 45 -8.73 6.21 -21.71
N LYS A 46 -8.22 7.42 -21.97
CA LYS A 46 -9.05 8.50 -22.54
C LYS A 46 -9.57 8.17 -23.94
N LYS A 47 -8.88 7.31 -24.71
CA LYS A 47 -9.29 6.96 -26.09
C LYS A 47 -10.59 6.15 -26.12
N THR A 48 -10.88 5.42 -25.05
CA THR A 48 -12.04 4.54 -24.93
C THR A 48 -12.96 4.98 -23.79
N ALA A 49 -12.74 6.19 -23.26
CA ALA A 49 -13.55 6.75 -22.19
C ALA A 49 -14.83 7.33 -22.75
N ASP A 50 -15.94 6.73 -22.35
CA ASP A 50 -17.28 7.32 -22.43
C ASP A 50 -17.83 7.56 -21.02
N ASP A 51 -18.78 8.49 -20.92
CA ASP A 51 -19.33 8.93 -19.64
C ASP A 51 -20.07 7.82 -18.89
N ASN A 52 -20.69 6.87 -19.60
CA ASN A 52 -21.40 5.76 -18.98
C ASN A 52 -20.40 4.81 -18.33
N THR A 53 -19.31 4.45 -19.03
CA THR A 53 -18.24 3.61 -18.50
C THR A 53 -17.55 4.27 -17.31
N LEU A 54 -17.23 5.56 -17.38
CA LEU A 54 -16.62 6.28 -16.27
C LEU A 54 -17.54 6.32 -15.04
N THR A 55 -18.84 6.56 -15.25
CA THR A 55 -19.84 6.55 -14.17
C THR A 55 -19.94 5.18 -13.53
N ALA A 56 -20.07 4.12 -14.33
CA ALA A 56 -20.12 2.75 -13.85
C ALA A 56 -18.87 2.35 -13.06
N LEU A 57 -17.68 2.75 -13.51
CA LEU A 57 -16.41 2.51 -12.79
C LEU A 57 -16.39 3.24 -11.45
N ARG A 58 -16.79 4.52 -11.40
CA ARG A 58 -16.84 5.30 -10.15
C ARG A 58 -17.79 4.67 -9.14
N GLU A 59 -18.98 4.29 -9.56
CA GLU A 59 -19.96 3.63 -8.71
C GLU A 59 -19.48 2.26 -8.22
N ALA A 60 -18.87 1.47 -9.10
CA ALA A 60 -18.28 0.18 -8.73
C ALA A 60 -17.22 0.37 -7.65
N VAL A 61 -16.28 1.30 -7.83
CA VAL A 61 -15.26 1.61 -6.84
C VAL A 61 -15.89 2.09 -5.53
N ALA A 62 -16.92 2.95 -5.57
CA ALA A 62 -17.64 3.38 -4.37
C ALA A 62 -18.27 2.21 -3.61
N ARG A 63 -18.95 1.29 -4.31
CA ARG A 63 -19.50 0.06 -3.72
C ARG A 63 -18.42 -0.83 -3.11
N LEU A 64 -17.27 -0.96 -3.78
CA LEU A 64 -16.11 -1.72 -3.27
C LEU A 64 -15.52 -1.10 -1.99
N LYS A 65 -15.43 0.23 -1.93
CA LYS A 65 -14.98 0.96 -0.73
C LYS A 65 -15.94 0.77 0.43
N ALA A 66 -17.25 0.97 0.20
CA ALA A 66 -18.28 0.86 1.23
C ALA A 66 -18.30 -0.53 1.90
N ARG A 67 -18.07 -1.60 1.13
CA ARG A 67 -18.02 -2.98 1.66
C ARG A 67 -16.64 -3.42 2.18
N GLN A 68 -15.68 -2.49 2.28
CA GLN A 68 -14.29 -2.75 2.66
C GLN A 68 -13.61 -3.87 1.84
N ALA A 69 -13.96 -4.01 0.56
CA ALA A 69 -13.45 -5.11 -0.26
C ALA A 69 -11.92 -5.06 -0.44
N PHE A 70 -11.35 -3.86 -0.58
CA PHE A 70 -9.90 -3.69 -0.73
C PHE A 70 -9.14 -4.21 0.49
N ARG A 71 -9.67 -3.97 1.69
CA ARG A 71 -9.09 -4.47 2.93
C ARG A 71 -9.05 -5.99 2.94
N LYS A 72 -10.15 -6.64 2.59
CA LYS A 72 -10.23 -8.11 2.48
C LYS A 72 -9.23 -8.70 1.49
N VAL A 73 -9.01 -8.04 0.34
CA VAL A 73 -8.04 -8.49 -0.65
C VAL A 73 -6.62 -8.38 -0.10
N VAL A 74 -6.26 -7.23 0.45
CA VAL A 74 -4.95 -6.98 1.04
C VAL A 74 -4.69 -7.96 2.20
N ASP A 75 -5.64 -8.13 3.11
CA ASP A 75 -5.50 -9.05 4.24
C ASP A 75 -5.33 -10.51 3.77
N LYS A 76 -6.04 -10.93 2.72
CA LYS A 76 -5.90 -12.28 2.13
C LYS A 76 -4.49 -12.54 1.59
N TYR A 77 -3.88 -11.57 0.92
CA TYR A 77 -2.60 -11.77 0.23
C TYR A 77 -1.39 -11.38 1.08
N LEU A 78 -1.56 -10.48 2.05
CA LEU A 78 -0.45 -9.96 2.85
C LEU A 78 -0.44 -10.48 4.27
N GLY A 79 -1.61 -10.84 4.84
CA GLY A 79 -1.78 -11.44 6.17
C GLY A 79 -1.42 -10.55 7.37
N THR A 80 -0.32 -9.79 7.28
CA THR A 80 0.31 -9.00 8.36
C THR A 80 0.45 -7.53 7.98
N PHE A 81 -0.30 -7.09 6.97
CA PHE A 81 -0.30 -5.69 6.55
C PHE A 81 -0.86 -4.82 7.68
N ASP A 82 -0.08 -3.81 8.05
CA ASP A 82 -0.49 -2.87 9.09
C ASP A 82 -1.07 -1.62 8.44
N TRP A 83 -2.39 -1.53 8.54
CA TRP A 83 -3.18 -0.40 8.07
C TRP A 83 -2.92 0.90 8.84
N ASN A 84 -2.22 0.85 9.99
CA ASN A 84 -1.93 1.99 10.84
C ASN A 84 -0.50 2.54 10.63
N VAL A 85 0.24 2.02 9.63
CA VAL A 85 1.54 2.59 9.25
C VAL A 85 1.30 4.00 8.69
N ALA A 86 1.57 5.00 9.51
CA ALA A 86 1.47 6.41 9.15
C ALA A 86 2.86 7.05 9.00
N PRO A 87 2.99 8.09 8.16
CA PRO A 87 4.13 9.00 8.23
C PRO A 87 4.36 9.44 9.67
N ARG A 88 5.63 9.46 10.11
CA ARG A 88 5.94 10.23 11.32
C ARG A 88 5.56 11.67 11.01
N GLU A 89 4.80 12.30 11.91
CA GLU A 89 4.61 13.75 11.85
C GLU A 89 5.99 14.39 11.70
N ALA A 90 6.16 15.18 10.65
CA ALA A 90 7.38 15.92 10.45
C ALA A 90 7.56 16.78 11.69
N ARG A 91 8.58 16.51 12.51
CA ARG A 91 9.02 17.48 13.50
C ARG A 91 9.35 18.72 12.68
N THR A 92 8.62 19.82 12.89
CA THR A 92 8.99 21.12 12.35
C THR A 92 10.43 21.34 12.75
N ILE A 93 11.34 21.27 11.78
CA ILE A 93 12.73 21.60 12.01
C ILE A 93 12.70 23.12 12.15
N VAL A 94 12.58 23.59 13.40
CA VAL A 94 12.83 25.00 13.71
C VAL A 94 14.30 25.19 13.37
N GLN A 95 14.58 25.78 12.21
CA GLN A 95 15.93 26.19 11.86
C GLN A 95 16.37 27.26 12.88
N PRO A 96 17.62 27.16 13.39
CA PRO A 96 18.16 28.15 14.33
C PRO A 96 18.31 29.53 13.69
#